data_AF-A0A3R8NXU2-F1
#
_entry.id   AF-A0A3R8NXU2-F1
#
_cell.length_a   1.000
_cell.length_b   1.000
_cell.length_c   1.000
_cell.angle_alpha   90.00
_cell.angle_beta   90.00
_cell.angle_gamma   90.00
#
_symmetry.space_group_name_H-M   'P 1'
#
loop_
_entity.id
_entity.type
_entity.pdbx_description
1 polymer ?
#
loop_
_entity_poly.entity_id
_entity_poly.type
_entity_poly.pdbx_seq_one_letter_code
_entity_poly.pdbx_strand_id
1 'polypeptide(L)'
;MPVRDSQTDTTSGTDPLTRDAPQPRATSGQEERLAALDQIRVYLNSLVEVLDQHPEPSLDLEESKWRLAELVDELAVEQPSPPRVQSRWIRFAPVLRQVRPDVPIPALTHLVRTAVGAA
;
A
#
# COMPACT_ATOMS: atom_id res chain seq x y z
N MET A 1 64.74 18.70 -11.12
CA MET A 1 64.87 20.18 -11.13
C MET A 1 65.94 20.53 -12.14
N PRO A 2 65.65 21.36 -13.17
CA PRO A 2 64.31 21.71 -13.70
C PRO A 2 63.68 20.43 -14.35
N VAL A 3 62.88 20.36 -15.43
CA VAL A 3 62.22 21.31 -16.37
C VAL A 3 60.80 20.78 -16.68
N ARG A 4 60.01 21.54 -17.45
CA ARG A 4 58.91 21.07 -18.29
C ARG A 4 59.04 21.73 -19.66
N ASP A 5 58.75 21.01 -20.73
CA ASP A 5 58.26 21.62 -21.96
C ASP A 5 56.73 21.53 -21.98
N SER A 6 56.06 22.50 -22.62
CA SER A 6 54.60 22.64 -22.54
C SER A 6 54.04 23.26 -23.82
N GLN A 7 53.39 22.45 -24.63
CA GLN A 7 52.54 22.89 -25.75
C GLN A 7 51.51 21.78 -26.00
N THR A 8 50.32 21.82 -25.38
CA THR A 8 49.14 22.64 -25.74
C THR A 8 48.68 22.44 -27.18
N ASP A 9 47.78 21.47 -27.34
CA ASP A 9 46.63 21.62 -28.24
C ASP A 9 45.39 21.92 -27.37
N THR A 10 44.36 22.57 -27.91
CA THR A 10 43.30 23.19 -27.09
C THR A 10 41.97 23.37 -27.84
N THR A 11 40.85 23.31 -27.10
CA THR A 11 39.47 23.52 -27.57
C THR A 11 38.90 22.33 -28.38
N SER A 12 37.64 21.91 -28.23
CA SER A 12 36.58 22.24 -27.26
C SER A 12 35.63 21.03 -27.16
N GLY A 13 34.87 20.81 -26.08
CA GLY A 13 34.78 21.59 -24.84
C GLY A 13 33.59 21.10 -23.97
N THR A 14 33.17 21.93 -23.02
CA THR A 14 31.85 21.86 -22.37
C THR A 14 31.57 20.61 -21.52
N ASP A 15 32.24 20.50 -20.37
CA ASP A 15 31.57 19.97 -19.16
C ASP A 15 30.49 20.98 -18.74
N PRO A 16 29.25 20.52 -18.49
CA PRO A 16 28.71 20.80 -17.17
C PRO A 16 27.83 19.66 -16.62
N LEU A 17 28.19 19.20 -15.42
CA LEU A 17 27.24 19.05 -14.31
C LEU A 17 25.97 18.23 -14.60
N THR A 18 26.07 17.06 -15.23
CA THR A 18 25.03 16.03 -15.06
C THR A 18 25.15 15.44 -13.65
N ARG A 19 24.61 16.18 -12.69
CA ARG A 19 24.31 15.76 -11.32
C ARG A 19 23.66 14.38 -11.38
N ASP A 20 24.35 13.36 -10.86
CA ASP A 20 23.78 12.02 -10.72
C ASP A 20 22.64 12.09 -9.70
N ALA A 21 21.42 12.16 -10.21
CA ALA A 21 20.23 12.47 -9.43
C ALA A 21 19.76 11.18 -8.72
N PRO A 22 19.60 11.17 -7.38
CA PRO A 22 19.07 10.00 -6.68
C PRO A 22 17.72 9.60 -7.28
N GLN A 23 17.60 8.38 -7.81
CA GLN A 23 16.39 7.99 -8.55
C GLN A 23 15.14 8.04 -7.64
N PRO A 24 14.17 8.93 -7.89
CA PRO A 24 13.00 9.09 -7.01
C PRO A 24 11.96 7.97 -7.15
N ARG A 25 12.22 6.93 -7.95
CA ARG A 25 11.30 5.80 -8.18
C ARG A 25 11.23 4.82 -7.01
N ALA A 26 12.28 4.74 -6.20
CA ALA A 26 12.33 3.84 -5.05
C ALA A 26 11.47 4.33 -3.88
N THR A 27 11.31 5.65 -3.74
CA THR A 27 10.47 6.22 -2.67
C THR A 27 9.00 6.20 -3.07
N SER A 28 8.65 6.59 -4.31
CA SER A 28 7.25 6.70 -4.75
C SER A 28 6.43 5.43 -4.57
N GLY A 29 6.98 4.24 -4.84
CA GLY A 29 6.27 2.97 -4.65
C GLY A 29 6.08 2.57 -3.18
N GLN A 30 7.00 2.97 -2.30
CA GLN A 30 6.88 2.76 -0.85
C GLN A 30 5.94 3.80 -0.22
N GLU A 31 5.96 5.06 -0.70
CA GLU A 31 5.02 6.11 -0.34
C GLU A 31 3.58 5.72 -0.70
N GLU A 32 3.35 5.25 -1.94
CA GLU A 32 2.04 4.73 -2.38
C GLU A 32 1.58 3.55 -1.52
N ARG A 33 2.47 2.60 -1.24
CA ARG A 33 2.19 1.45 -0.36
C ARG A 33 1.80 1.88 1.06
N LEU A 34 2.51 2.84 1.66
CA LEU A 34 2.21 3.34 3.01
C LEU A 34 0.89 4.12 3.03
N ALA A 35 0.64 4.98 2.05
CA ALA A 35 -0.63 5.69 1.91
C ALA A 35 -1.81 4.72 1.74
N ALA A 36 -1.63 3.66 0.93
CA ALA A 36 -2.64 2.61 0.76
C ALA A 36 -2.88 1.82 2.04
N LEU A 37 -1.83 1.53 2.83
CA LEU A 37 -1.92 0.84 4.11
C LEU A 37 -2.69 1.64 5.15
N ASP A 38 -2.44 2.93 5.27
CA ASP A 38 -3.17 3.78 6.22
C ASP A 38 -4.60 4.06 5.74
N GLN A 39 -4.83 4.20 4.43
CA GLN A 39 -6.18 4.31 3.87
C GLN A 39 -7.03 3.05 4.12
N ILE A 40 -6.48 1.84 3.94
CA ILE A 40 -7.23 0.59 4.21
C ILE A 40 -7.45 0.37 5.71
N ARG A 41 -6.49 0.75 6.58
CA ARG A 41 -6.67 0.75 8.05
C ARG A 41 -7.83 1.64 8.47
N VAL A 42 -7.87 2.89 8.01
CA VAL A 42 -8.97 3.82 8.31
C VAL A 42 -10.31 3.27 7.79
N TYR A 43 -10.36 2.81 6.53
CA TYR A 43 -11.59 2.29 5.95
C TYR A 43 -12.14 1.07 6.71
N LEU A 44 -11.29 0.10 7.04
CA LEU A 44 -11.73 -1.12 7.72
C LEU A 44 -12.11 -0.88 9.18
N ASN A 45 -11.46 0.07 9.88
CA ASN A 45 -11.91 0.50 11.21
C ASN A 45 -13.31 1.14 11.15
N SER A 46 -13.55 2.07 10.21
CA SER A 46 -14.90 2.63 10.01
C SER A 46 -15.93 1.56 9.63
N LEU A 47 -15.52 0.50 8.92
CA LEU A 47 -16.40 -0.61 8.57
C LEU A 47 -16.86 -1.43 9.79
N VAL A 48 -16.11 -1.42 10.91
CA VAL A 48 -16.55 -2.08 12.16
C VAL A 48 -17.80 -1.39 12.69
N GLU A 49 -17.77 -0.07 12.86
CA GLU A 49 -18.91 0.74 13.30
C GLU A 49 -20.14 0.55 12.39
N VAL A 50 -19.89 0.46 11.07
CA VAL A 50 -20.92 0.27 10.04
C VAL A 50 -21.56 -1.12 10.08
N LEU A 51 -20.85 -2.16 10.52
CA LEU A 51 -21.42 -3.49 10.80
C LEU A 51 -22.06 -3.55 12.19
N ASP A 52 -21.58 -2.80 13.18
CA ASP A 52 -22.21 -2.72 14.51
C ASP A 52 -23.56 -1.99 14.50
N GLN A 53 -23.75 -1.07 13.55
CA GLN A 53 -25.03 -0.39 13.30
C GLN A 53 -25.98 -1.16 12.35
N HIS A 54 -25.67 -2.42 11.98
CA HIS A 54 -26.53 -3.20 11.08
C HIS A 54 -27.88 -3.53 11.75
N PRO A 55 -29.04 -3.26 11.10
CA PRO A 55 -30.34 -3.30 11.77
C PRO A 55 -30.86 -4.70 12.08
N GLU A 56 -30.39 -5.72 11.34
CA GLU A 56 -30.82 -7.11 11.48
C GLU A 56 -29.63 -8.00 11.87
N PRO A 57 -29.73 -8.81 12.94
CA PRO A 57 -28.69 -9.79 13.28
C PRO A 57 -28.78 -11.01 12.36
N SER A 58 -27.65 -11.47 11.85
CA SER A 58 -27.55 -12.66 10.99
C SER A 58 -26.19 -13.36 11.15
N LEU A 59 -26.10 -14.64 10.75
CA LEU A 59 -24.85 -15.39 10.75
C LEU A 59 -23.81 -14.76 9.81
N ASP A 60 -24.22 -14.25 8.64
CA ASP A 60 -23.33 -13.54 7.72
C ASP A 60 -22.79 -12.23 8.32
N LEU A 61 -23.58 -11.54 9.16
CA LEU A 61 -23.13 -10.36 9.89
C LEU A 61 -22.09 -10.73 10.95
N GLU A 62 -22.34 -11.77 11.75
CA GLU A 62 -21.39 -12.26 12.76
C GLU A 62 -20.08 -12.75 12.12
N GLU A 63 -20.17 -13.52 11.03
CA GLU A 63 -19.01 -13.97 10.24
C GLU A 63 -18.26 -12.77 9.61
N SER A 64 -18.97 -11.75 9.13
CA SER A 64 -18.37 -10.53 8.61
C SER A 64 -17.64 -9.74 9.68
N LYS A 65 -18.24 -9.54 10.86
CA LYS A 65 -17.59 -8.85 12.00
C LYS A 65 -16.34 -9.58 12.45
N TRP A 66 -16.42 -10.91 12.62
CA TRP A 66 -15.28 -11.73 13.02
C TRP A 66 -14.13 -11.66 12.01
N ARG A 67 -14.41 -11.83 10.71
CA ARG A 67 -13.38 -11.74 9.65
C ARG A 67 -12.85 -10.33 9.45
N LEU A 68 -13.63 -9.29 9.74
CA LEU A 68 -13.17 -7.90 9.73
C LEU A 68 -12.20 -7.65 10.89
N ALA A 69 -12.53 -8.05 12.12
CA ALA A 69 -11.65 -7.94 13.28
C ALA A 69 -10.31 -8.67 13.02
N GLU A 70 -10.36 -9.92 12.56
CA GLU A 70 -9.17 -10.68 12.17
C GLU A 70 -8.26 -9.95 11.16
N LEU A 71 -8.85 -9.19 10.23
CA LEU A 71 -8.14 -8.45 9.18
C LEU A 71 -7.60 -7.11 9.69
N VAL A 72 -8.34 -6.42 10.55
CA VAL A 72 -7.90 -5.21 11.25
C VAL A 72 -6.70 -5.53 12.14
N ASP A 73 -6.77 -6.61 12.93
CA ASP A 73 -5.66 -7.07 13.79
C ASP A 73 -4.38 -7.34 12.99
N GLU A 74 -4.49 -7.96 11.81
CA GLU A 74 -3.35 -8.22 10.93
C GLU A 74 -2.73 -6.93 10.38
N LEU A 75 -3.57 -5.94 10.05
CA LEU A 75 -3.14 -4.64 9.51
C LEU A 75 -2.65 -3.68 10.59
N ALA A 76 -3.04 -3.85 11.85
CA ALA A 76 -2.59 -3.07 13.00
C ALA A 76 -1.13 -3.36 13.39
N VAL A 77 -0.59 -4.52 13.00
CA VAL A 77 0.84 -4.84 13.15
C VAL A 77 1.70 -3.82 12.39
N GLU A 78 2.88 -3.49 12.93
CA GLU A 78 3.85 -2.58 12.29
C GLU A 78 4.21 -3.01 10.86
N GLN A 79 4.38 -4.33 10.67
CA GLN A 79 4.69 -4.95 9.38
C GLN A 79 3.66 -6.08 9.09
N PRO A 80 2.48 -5.76 8.53
CA PRO A 80 1.45 -6.74 8.19
C PRO A 80 1.95 -7.75 7.17
N SER A 81 1.65 -9.04 7.37
CA SER A 81 2.14 -10.10 6.48
C SER A 81 1.30 -10.18 5.19
N PRO A 82 1.88 -9.93 3.99
CA PRO A 82 1.13 -9.94 2.74
C PRO A 82 0.27 -11.20 2.49
N PRO A 83 0.76 -12.45 2.66
CA PRO A 83 -0.07 -13.62 2.45
C PRO A 83 -1.17 -13.79 3.51
N ARG A 84 -0.98 -13.31 4.74
CA ARG A 84 -2.02 -13.37 5.78
C ARG A 84 -3.13 -12.36 5.49
N VAL A 85 -2.78 -11.10 5.20
CA VAL A 85 -3.73 -10.05 4.80
C VAL A 85 -4.53 -10.49 3.57
N GLN A 86 -3.88 -11.01 2.51
CA GLN A 86 -4.58 -11.52 1.32
C GLN A 86 -5.49 -12.71 1.65
N SER A 87 -5.01 -13.69 2.43
CA SER A 87 -5.80 -14.86 2.86
C SER A 87 -7.03 -14.47 3.67
N ARG A 88 -6.93 -13.43 4.51
CA ARG A 88 -8.06 -12.86 5.26
C ARG A 88 -9.01 -12.11 4.34
N TRP A 89 -8.52 -11.23 3.47
CA TRP A 89 -9.34 -10.47 2.51
C TRP A 89 -10.15 -11.38 1.57
N ILE A 90 -9.53 -12.43 1.02
CA ILE A 90 -10.18 -13.42 0.13
C ILE A 90 -11.34 -14.14 0.86
N ARG A 91 -11.23 -14.36 2.18
CA ARG A 91 -12.30 -14.96 3.00
C ARG A 91 -13.33 -13.95 3.49
N PHE A 92 -12.97 -12.68 3.65
CA PHE A 92 -13.86 -11.63 4.13
C PHE A 92 -14.77 -11.07 3.02
N ALA A 93 -14.20 -10.71 1.86
CA ALA A 93 -14.91 -10.02 0.80
C ALA A 93 -16.17 -10.73 0.26
N PRO A 94 -16.25 -12.08 0.16
CA PRO A 94 -17.47 -12.77 -0.25
C PRO A 94 -18.63 -12.61 0.76
N VAL A 95 -18.34 -12.60 2.07
CA VAL A 95 -19.34 -12.43 3.13
C VAL A 95 -19.79 -10.98 3.20
N LEU A 96 -18.83 -10.05 3.16
CA LEU A 96 -19.09 -8.62 3.13
C LEU A 96 -20.03 -8.22 1.98
N ARG A 97 -19.92 -8.87 0.81
CA ARG A 97 -20.84 -8.64 -0.32
C ARG A 97 -22.30 -8.99 -0.01
N GLN A 98 -22.54 -9.98 0.86
CA GLN A 98 -23.90 -10.40 1.22
C GLN A 98 -24.52 -9.43 2.23
N VAL A 99 -23.74 -8.97 3.22
CA VAL A 99 -24.21 -8.03 4.27
C VAL A 99 -24.24 -6.58 3.78
N ARG A 100 -23.26 -6.17 2.96
CA ARG A 100 -23.07 -4.80 2.47
C ARG A 100 -22.72 -4.78 0.97
N PRO A 101 -23.71 -5.05 0.09
CA PRO A 101 -23.50 -5.05 -1.37
C PRO A 101 -23.16 -3.66 -1.94
N ASP A 102 -23.34 -2.60 -1.16
CA ASP A 102 -22.95 -1.22 -1.47
C ASP A 102 -21.43 -0.96 -1.36
N VAL A 103 -20.69 -1.83 -0.65
CA VAL A 103 -19.25 -1.65 -0.43
C VAL A 103 -18.45 -1.93 -1.72
N PRO A 104 -17.57 -1.02 -2.17
CA PRO A 104 -16.83 -1.15 -3.43
C PRO A 104 -15.65 -2.13 -3.34
N ILE A 105 -15.97 -3.42 -3.16
CA ILE A 105 -15.01 -4.53 -3.03
C ILE A 105 -13.90 -4.53 -4.10
N PRO A 106 -14.12 -4.21 -5.40
CA PRO A 106 -13.03 -4.14 -6.37
C PRO A 106 -11.98 -3.06 -6.03
N ALA A 107 -12.41 -1.87 -5.58
CA ALA A 107 -11.52 -0.79 -5.18
C ALA A 107 -10.75 -1.15 -3.90
N LEU A 108 -11.42 -1.75 -2.92
CA LEU A 108 -10.78 -2.24 -1.69
C LEU A 108 -9.80 -3.39 -1.98
N THR A 109 -10.09 -4.26 -2.95
CA THR A 109 -9.17 -5.33 -3.37
C THR A 109 -7.91 -4.76 -4.00
N HIS A 110 -8.03 -3.68 -4.79
CA HIS A 110 -6.86 -2.95 -5.29
C HIS A 110 -6.07 -2.32 -4.15
N LEU A 111 -6.74 -1.61 -3.24
CA LEU A 111 -6.11 -0.93 -2.10
C LEU A 111 -5.37 -1.90 -1.18
N VAL A 112 -5.97 -3.05 -0.87
CA VAL A 112 -5.32 -4.16 -0.13
C VAL A 112 -4.08 -4.67 -0.86
N ARG A 113 -4.13 -4.86 -2.19
CA ARG A 113 -2.96 -5.28 -2.98
C ARG A 113 -1.83 -4.25 -2.94
N THR A 114 -2.13 -2.96 -3.09
CA THR A 114 -1.14 -1.87 -2.99
C THR A 114 -0.53 -1.82 -1.59
N ALA A 115 -1.34 -1.84 -0.53
CA ALA A 115 -0.90 -1.81 0.87
C ALA A 115 0.09 -2.93 1.26
N VAL A 116 -0.07 -4.12 0.65
CA VAL A 116 0.82 -5.27 0.91
C VAL A 116 1.97 -5.40 -0.10
N GLY A 117 2.12 -4.47 -1.04
CA GLY A 117 3.18 -4.53 -2.06
C GLY A 117 2.99 -5.64 -3.10
N ALA A 118 1.75 -5.93 -3.46
CA ALA A 118 1.37 -6.97 -4.43
C ALA A 118 0.43 -6.44 -5.54
N ALA A 119 0.55 -5.16 -5.87
CA ALA A 119 -0.12 -4.51 -7.01
C ALA A 119 0.62 -4.82 -8.33
#